data_AF-K1TFK6-F1
#
_entry.id   AF-K1TFK6-F1
#
_cell.length_a   1.000
_cell.length_b   1.000
_cell.length_c   1.000
_cell.angle_alpha   90.00
_cell.angle_beta   90.00
_cell.angle_gamma   90.00
#
_symmetry.space_group_name_H-M   'P 1'
#
loop_
_entity.id
_entity.type
_entity.pdbx_description
1 polymer ?
#
loop_
_entity_poly.entity_id
_entity_poly.type
_entity_poly.pdbx_seq_one_letter_code
_entity_poly.pdbx_strand_id
1 'polypeptide(L)'
;MRDNRVYNCTHTKSPEYWGPDRYGAIGIYVCGGSGTVVERNVVYGCDRGIGLVSECDYRPTKDCIVRNNFVYNCNRTAIYMGDYLNFYGAGTHGCCVINNTVYNNNAVRGGLGEEDGEGEIRLTENCTDNVVMNNIVYARPERDVFIRKYTQTGSDNVIDYNHYYTAGTPKWIWDDVPYDDYEAWKAASGCDAHSVYGVDPLLVKASPEAVDLHLQEHSPARNTGHFLSAYFNGETDIDGDP
;
A
#
# COMPACT_ATOMS: atom_id res chain seq x y z
N MET A 1 -7.08 -15.69 0.80
CA MET A 1 -7.78 -15.24 2.01
C MET A 1 -8.70 -14.11 1.64
N ARG A 2 -9.96 -14.18 2.08
CA ARG A 2 -10.99 -13.22 1.66
C ARG A 2 -12.12 -13.06 2.64
N ASP A 3 -12.80 -11.92 2.56
CA ASP A 3 -14.00 -11.58 3.33
C ASP A 3 -13.73 -11.53 4.85
N ASN A 4 -12.51 -11.10 5.24
CA ASN A 4 -12.11 -10.98 6.65
C ASN A 4 -12.09 -9.53 7.12
N ARG A 5 -12.27 -9.36 8.43
CA ARG A 5 -11.97 -8.11 9.14
C ARG A 5 -10.75 -8.34 10.04
N VAL A 6 -9.64 -7.67 9.76
CA VAL A 6 -8.39 -7.79 10.52
C VAL A 6 -8.04 -6.43 11.10
N TYR A 7 -7.93 -6.31 12.41
CA TYR A 7 -7.79 -4.98 13.01
C TYR A 7 -7.04 -4.96 14.32
N ASN A 8 -6.50 -3.78 14.63
CA ASN A 8 -5.80 -3.47 15.89
C ASN A 8 -4.63 -4.42 16.20
N CYS A 9 -4.00 -4.99 15.18
CA CYS A 9 -2.76 -5.76 15.33
C CYS A 9 -1.62 -4.78 15.62
N THR A 10 -1.15 -4.74 16.87
CA THR A 10 -0.14 -3.76 17.30
C THR A 10 0.84 -4.31 18.33
N HIS A 11 2.11 -3.95 18.21
CA HIS A 11 3.14 -4.21 19.22
C HIS A 11 3.06 -3.25 20.41
N THR A 12 2.39 -2.10 20.27
CA THR A 12 2.30 -1.06 21.32
C THR A 12 1.61 -1.52 22.62
N LYS A 13 0.86 -2.64 22.57
CA LYS A 13 0.20 -3.22 23.74
C LYS A 13 1.04 -4.25 24.50
N SER A 14 2.25 -4.54 24.02
CA SER A 14 3.25 -5.39 24.70
C SER A 14 4.62 -4.71 24.74
N PRO A 15 4.71 -3.50 25.31
CA PRO A 15 5.95 -2.71 25.34
C PRO A 15 7.09 -3.38 26.11
N GLU A 16 6.79 -4.30 27.02
CA GLU A 16 7.77 -5.10 27.75
C GLU A 16 8.57 -6.06 26.85
N TYR A 17 8.00 -6.47 25.72
CA TYR A 17 8.66 -7.39 24.78
C TYR A 17 9.29 -6.65 23.61
N TRP A 18 8.57 -5.69 23.02
CA TRP A 18 9.03 -4.99 21.82
C TRP A 18 9.78 -3.68 22.14
N GLY A 19 9.55 -3.12 23.33
CA GLY A 19 9.94 -1.76 23.69
C GLY A 19 8.79 -0.76 23.52
N PRO A 20 8.92 0.45 24.10
CA PRO A 20 7.94 1.51 23.94
C PRO A 20 7.84 1.95 22.47
N ASP A 21 6.65 2.38 22.06
CA ASP A 21 6.38 2.97 20.74
C ASP A 21 6.87 2.13 19.55
N ARG A 22 6.86 0.79 19.69
CA ARG A 22 7.10 -0.12 18.56
C ARG A 22 5.83 -0.37 17.78
N TYR A 23 5.93 -0.14 16.49
CA TYR A 23 4.87 -0.36 15.50
C TYR A 23 5.30 -1.44 14.50
N GLY A 24 5.40 -2.69 14.96
CA GLY A 24 5.97 -3.81 14.20
C GLY A 24 4.95 -4.75 13.59
N ALA A 25 3.74 -4.84 14.15
CA ALA A 25 2.77 -5.85 13.78
C ALA A 25 2.19 -5.62 12.37
N ILE A 26 2.09 -6.68 11.58
CA ILE A 26 1.46 -6.63 10.26
C ILE A 26 0.12 -7.37 10.37
N GLY A 27 -0.97 -6.74 9.94
CA GLY A 27 -2.31 -7.32 10.04
C GLY A 27 -2.45 -8.62 9.24
N ILE A 28 -2.17 -8.56 7.93
CA ILE A 28 -2.08 -9.74 7.07
C ILE A 28 -0.64 -9.86 6.57
N TYR A 29 0.02 -10.96 6.88
CA TYR A 29 1.44 -11.13 6.59
C TYR A 29 1.72 -12.36 5.73
N VAL A 30 2.11 -12.13 4.48
CA VAL A 30 2.60 -13.15 3.55
C VAL A 30 4.13 -13.06 3.53
N CYS A 31 4.78 -13.92 4.32
CA CYS A 31 6.25 -13.96 4.45
C CYS A 31 6.84 -15.15 3.67
N GLY A 32 7.62 -14.88 2.62
CA GLY A 32 8.19 -15.88 1.70
C GLY A 32 7.14 -16.75 0.98
N GLY A 33 5.90 -16.27 0.87
CA GLY A 33 4.77 -17.01 0.30
C GLY A 33 4.76 -16.97 -1.23
N SER A 34 4.05 -17.93 -1.86
CA SER A 34 3.89 -17.95 -3.31
C SER A 34 2.43 -18.19 -3.72
N GLY A 35 1.95 -17.46 -4.74
CA GLY A 35 0.61 -17.68 -5.33
C GLY A 35 -0.55 -17.34 -4.40
N THR A 36 -0.31 -16.56 -3.34
CA THR A 36 -1.34 -16.23 -2.35
C THR A 36 -2.19 -15.06 -2.83
N VAL A 37 -3.51 -15.24 -2.84
CA VAL A 37 -4.47 -14.16 -3.12
C VAL A 37 -5.05 -13.63 -1.81
N VAL A 38 -4.89 -12.33 -1.55
CA VAL A 38 -5.47 -11.56 -0.45
C VAL A 38 -6.50 -10.62 -1.05
N GLU A 39 -7.78 -10.95 -0.94
CA GLU A 39 -8.84 -10.18 -1.60
C GLU A 39 -10.02 -9.87 -0.69
N ARG A 40 -10.71 -8.74 -0.91
CA ARG A 40 -11.97 -8.42 -0.20
C ARG A 40 -11.87 -8.42 1.32
N ASN A 41 -10.75 -7.96 1.87
CA ASN A 41 -10.57 -7.83 3.31
C ASN A 41 -10.71 -6.37 3.72
N VAL A 42 -11.19 -6.16 4.94
CA VAL A 42 -11.18 -4.88 5.63
C VAL A 42 -10.11 -4.92 6.71
N VAL A 43 -9.01 -4.18 6.52
CA VAL A 43 -7.84 -4.18 7.41
C VAL A 43 -7.66 -2.78 8.01
N TYR A 44 -7.63 -2.65 9.34
CA TYR A 44 -7.52 -1.31 9.93
C TYR A 44 -6.92 -1.23 11.33
N GLY A 45 -6.35 -0.06 11.67
CA GLY A 45 -5.81 0.18 13.01
C GLY A 45 -4.60 -0.71 13.37
N CYS A 46 -4.03 -1.40 12.40
CA CYS A 46 -2.83 -2.22 12.57
C CYS A 46 -1.58 -1.35 12.58
N ASP A 47 -0.44 -1.87 13.02
CA ASP A 47 0.81 -1.11 12.84
C ASP A 47 1.15 -0.98 11.36
N ARG A 48 1.02 -2.07 10.61
CA ARG A 48 1.02 -2.10 9.13
C ARG A 48 -0.14 -2.95 8.65
N GLY A 49 -0.72 -2.60 7.51
CA GLY A 49 -1.93 -3.27 7.00
C GLY A 49 -1.65 -4.68 6.46
N ILE A 50 -1.19 -4.75 5.21
CA ILE A 50 -0.93 -5.99 4.47
C ILE A 50 0.54 -6.02 4.05
N GLY A 51 1.25 -7.12 4.33
CA GLY A 51 2.65 -7.31 3.97
C GLY A 51 2.85 -8.46 2.98
N LEU A 52 3.54 -8.15 1.89
CA LEU A 52 4.16 -9.08 0.95
C LEU A 52 5.69 -8.96 1.16
N VAL A 53 6.24 -9.79 2.03
CA VAL A 53 7.61 -9.59 2.54
C VAL A 53 8.38 -10.89 2.44
N SER A 54 9.70 -10.84 2.30
CA SER A 54 10.54 -11.99 2.59
C SER A 54 11.47 -11.69 3.77
N GLU A 55 11.71 -12.72 4.56
CA GLU A 55 12.69 -12.69 5.65
C GLU A 55 13.70 -13.82 5.45
N CYS A 56 14.12 -14.02 4.20
CA CYS A 56 15.18 -14.96 3.84
C CYS A 56 15.84 -14.57 2.50
N ASP A 57 17.05 -15.10 2.25
CA ASP A 57 17.86 -14.74 1.07
C ASP A 57 17.49 -15.46 -0.23
N TYR A 58 16.61 -16.47 -0.17
CA TYR A 58 16.43 -17.40 -1.30
C TYR A 58 14.97 -17.74 -1.61
N ARG A 59 13.99 -17.17 -0.89
CA ARG A 59 12.55 -17.35 -1.18
C ARG A 59 11.85 -16.00 -1.18
N PRO A 60 11.77 -15.31 -2.34
CA PRO A 60 10.97 -14.11 -2.42
C PRO A 60 9.52 -14.43 -2.12
N THR A 61 8.77 -13.45 -1.60
CA THR A 61 7.31 -13.50 -1.72
C THR A 61 6.98 -13.26 -3.18
N LYS A 62 6.34 -14.25 -3.83
CA LYS A 62 6.22 -14.25 -5.28
C LYS A 62 4.84 -14.58 -5.80
N ASP A 63 4.48 -14.02 -6.94
CA ASP A 63 3.23 -14.31 -7.66
C ASP A 63 1.97 -14.15 -6.77
N CYS A 64 2.05 -13.29 -5.74
CA CYS A 64 0.94 -13.03 -4.82
C CYS A 64 0.09 -11.87 -5.35
N ILE A 65 -1.20 -11.88 -5.05
CA ILE A 65 -2.15 -10.84 -5.45
C ILE A 65 -2.81 -10.26 -4.21
N VAL A 66 -2.71 -8.95 -4.03
CA VAL A 66 -3.45 -8.18 -3.03
C VAL A 66 -4.44 -7.30 -3.80
N ARG A 67 -5.74 -7.62 -3.75
CA ARG A 67 -6.75 -6.90 -4.53
C ARG A 67 -8.06 -6.61 -3.83
N ASN A 68 -8.76 -5.55 -4.23
CA ASN A 68 -10.11 -5.25 -3.75
C ASN A 68 -10.19 -5.25 -2.21
N ASN A 69 -9.16 -4.76 -1.52
CA ASN A 69 -9.16 -4.63 -0.06
C ASN A 69 -9.37 -3.18 0.33
N PHE A 70 -9.96 -2.99 1.51
CA PHE A 70 -9.98 -1.71 2.22
C PHE A 70 -8.93 -1.74 3.33
N VAL A 71 -7.96 -0.83 3.28
CA VAL A 71 -6.87 -0.75 4.27
C VAL A 71 -6.74 0.67 4.82
N TYR A 72 -7.00 0.87 6.11
CA TYR A 72 -7.08 2.24 6.63
C TYR A 72 -6.65 2.42 8.08
N ASN A 73 -6.31 3.66 8.44
CA ASN A 73 -5.93 4.06 9.81
C ASN A 73 -4.81 3.21 10.42
N CYS A 74 -3.91 2.65 9.61
CA CYS A 74 -2.74 1.94 10.13
C CYS A 74 -1.70 2.94 10.68
N ASN A 75 -0.97 2.54 11.71
CA ASN A 75 0.06 3.39 12.32
C ASN A 75 1.18 3.72 11.33
N ARG A 76 1.51 2.79 10.43
CA ARG A 76 2.48 2.98 9.35
C ARG A 76 1.82 2.60 8.04
N THR A 77 2.54 1.96 7.12
CA THR A 77 2.06 1.73 5.77
C THR A 77 0.81 0.85 5.69
N ALA A 78 -0.02 1.09 4.67
CA ALA A 78 -1.16 0.25 4.34
C ALA A 78 -0.67 -1.05 3.70
N ILE A 79 0.22 -0.96 2.71
CA ILE A 79 0.74 -2.10 1.96
C ILE A 79 2.27 -2.07 1.95
N TYR A 80 2.87 -3.14 2.45
CA TYR A 80 4.31 -3.33 2.55
C TYR A 80 4.79 -4.39 1.55
N MET A 81 5.67 -4.01 0.62
CA MET A 81 6.39 -4.93 -0.26
C MET A 81 7.90 -4.92 -0.02
N GLY A 82 8.53 -6.07 -0.27
CA GLY A 82 9.98 -6.24 -0.26
C GLY A 82 10.55 -6.72 1.07
N ASP A 83 11.87 -6.72 1.18
CA ASP A 83 12.58 -7.13 2.40
C ASP A 83 12.75 -5.98 3.37
N TYR A 84 13.06 -6.32 4.63
CA TYR A 84 13.55 -5.34 5.58
C TYR A 84 14.90 -4.80 5.14
N LEU A 85 15.11 -3.49 5.30
CA LEU A 85 16.36 -2.82 4.98
C LEU A 85 17.57 -3.51 5.61
N ASN A 86 18.55 -3.86 4.78
CA ASN A 86 19.82 -4.47 5.18
C ASN A 86 19.67 -5.79 5.97
N PHE A 87 18.61 -6.58 5.72
CA PHE A 87 18.36 -7.82 6.46
C PHE A 87 18.58 -9.08 5.63
N TYR A 88 17.72 -9.32 4.65
CA TYR A 88 17.80 -10.44 3.71
C TYR A 88 17.61 -9.95 2.27
N GLY A 89 17.93 -10.81 1.31
CA GLY A 89 18.07 -10.41 -0.10
C GLY A 89 17.01 -10.88 -1.11
N ALA A 90 15.94 -11.58 -0.71
CA ALA A 90 15.01 -12.16 -1.69
C ALA A 90 13.90 -11.21 -2.15
N GLY A 91 13.34 -10.39 -1.26
CA GLY A 91 12.35 -9.38 -1.58
C GLY A 91 11.01 -9.92 -2.08
N THR A 92 10.48 -9.24 -3.10
CA THR A 92 9.21 -9.59 -3.77
C THR A 92 9.41 -9.72 -5.27
N HIS A 93 8.74 -10.70 -5.87
CA HIS A 93 8.85 -10.98 -7.30
C HIS A 93 7.48 -11.23 -7.93
N GLY A 94 7.08 -10.47 -8.96
CA GLY A 94 5.86 -10.77 -9.71
C GLY A 94 4.57 -10.60 -8.89
N CYS A 95 4.60 -9.86 -7.78
CA CYS A 95 3.41 -9.64 -6.97
C CYS A 95 2.57 -8.48 -7.51
N CYS A 96 1.26 -8.55 -7.29
CA CYS A 96 0.30 -7.57 -7.77
C CYS A 96 -0.45 -6.93 -6.60
N VAL A 97 -0.47 -5.60 -6.55
CA VAL A 97 -1.27 -4.78 -5.62
C VAL A 97 -2.24 -3.97 -6.46
N ILE A 98 -3.48 -4.46 -6.57
CA ILE A 98 -4.42 -4.00 -7.61
C ILE A 98 -5.79 -3.66 -7.02
N ASN A 99 -6.41 -2.54 -7.41
CA ASN A 99 -7.80 -2.21 -7.06
C ASN A 99 -8.07 -2.15 -5.53
N ASN A 100 -7.07 -1.81 -4.71
CA ASN A 100 -7.28 -1.60 -3.27
C ASN A 100 -7.63 -0.13 -3.01
N THR A 101 -8.45 0.13 -1.99
CA THR A 101 -8.63 1.48 -1.44
C THR A 101 -7.88 1.59 -0.13
N VAL A 102 -6.84 2.42 -0.11
CA VAL A 102 -6.04 2.69 1.09
C VAL A 102 -6.27 4.12 1.55
N TYR A 103 -6.54 4.30 2.85
CA TYR A 103 -6.96 5.59 3.40
C TYR A 103 -6.35 5.89 4.76
N ASN A 104 -5.78 7.09 4.89
CA ASN A 104 -5.39 7.68 6.16
C ASN A 104 -4.48 6.78 7.01
N ASN A 105 -3.54 6.09 6.36
CA ASN A 105 -2.51 5.30 7.03
C ASN A 105 -1.30 6.20 7.34
N ASN A 106 -0.13 5.63 7.60
CA ASN A 106 1.09 6.38 7.88
C ASN A 106 0.94 7.32 9.09
N ALA A 107 0.23 6.87 10.12
CA ALA A 107 -0.16 7.68 11.28
C ALA A 107 0.91 7.97 12.34
N VAL A 108 2.10 7.40 12.22
CA VAL A 108 3.29 7.73 13.01
C VAL A 108 4.54 7.78 12.11
N ARG A 109 5.65 8.26 12.67
CA ARG A 109 6.96 8.23 12.00
C ARG A 109 7.39 6.80 11.63
N GLY A 110 8.28 6.71 10.66
CA GLY A 110 8.72 5.44 10.11
C GLY A 110 9.48 4.57 11.10
N GLY A 111 9.68 3.30 10.73
CA GLY A 111 10.46 2.30 11.48
C GLY A 111 11.82 2.77 11.98
N LEU A 112 12.45 3.63 11.21
CA LEU A 112 13.85 4.03 11.30
C LEU A 112 14.00 5.52 11.64
N GLY A 113 12.92 6.19 12.05
CA GLY A 113 12.93 7.61 12.42
C GLY A 113 12.63 8.56 11.27
N GLU A 114 12.10 8.06 10.15
CA GLU A 114 11.70 8.86 9.00
C GLU A 114 10.52 9.78 9.40
N GLU A 115 10.74 11.10 9.33
CA GLU A 115 9.73 12.10 9.68
C GLU A 115 8.47 11.98 8.81
N ASP A 116 8.67 11.71 7.53
CA ASP A 116 7.60 11.51 6.53
C ASP A 116 6.89 10.16 6.68
N GLY A 117 7.39 9.27 7.55
CA GLY A 117 6.84 7.94 7.71
C GLY A 117 7.17 6.98 6.55
N GLU A 118 6.39 5.91 6.45
CA GLU A 118 6.60 4.82 5.49
C GLU A 118 5.73 4.94 4.23
N GLY A 119 4.77 5.88 4.21
CA GLY A 119 3.80 6.09 3.12
C GLY A 119 2.66 5.09 3.08
N GLU A 120 1.66 5.35 2.22
CA GLU A 120 0.48 4.50 2.06
C GLU A 120 0.83 3.14 1.45
N ILE A 121 1.62 3.14 0.38
CA ILE A 121 2.19 1.93 -0.23
C ILE A 121 3.72 2.06 -0.22
N ARG A 122 4.42 1.03 0.28
CA ARG A 122 5.89 1.03 0.33
C ARG A 122 6.52 -0.15 -0.38
N LEU A 123 7.63 0.14 -1.05
CA LEU A 123 8.57 -0.81 -1.64
C LEU A 123 9.91 -0.64 -0.92
N THR A 124 10.36 -1.65 -0.17
CA THR A 124 11.54 -1.49 0.68
C THR A 124 12.83 -1.90 -0.03
N GLU A 125 13.11 -3.20 -0.14
CA GLU A 125 14.26 -3.74 -0.88
C GLU A 125 13.84 -4.87 -1.81
N ASN A 126 14.61 -5.05 -2.90
CA ASN A 126 14.52 -6.19 -3.83
C ASN A 126 13.10 -6.46 -4.34
N CYS A 127 12.36 -5.39 -4.66
CA CYS A 127 11.05 -5.48 -5.30
C CYS A 127 11.26 -5.57 -6.81
N THR A 128 11.01 -6.73 -7.42
CA THR A 128 11.18 -6.96 -8.86
C THR A 128 9.90 -7.42 -9.54
N ASP A 129 9.64 -6.93 -10.75
CA ASP A 129 8.51 -7.33 -11.60
C ASP A 129 7.13 -7.19 -10.92
N ASN A 130 6.98 -6.31 -9.93
CA ASN A 130 5.71 -6.13 -9.24
C ASN A 130 4.81 -5.14 -9.96
N VAL A 131 3.51 -5.26 -9.76
CA VAL A 131 2.49 -4.39 -10.35
C VAL A 131 1.71 -3.69 -9.24
N VAL A 132 1.66 -2.37 -9.28
CA VAL A 132 0.84 -1.53 -8.38
C VAL A 132 -0.09 -0.68 -9.24
N MET A 133 -1.35 -1.12 -9.40
CA MET A 133 -2.29 -0.46 -10.31
C MET A 133 -3.71 -0.32 -9.78
N ASN A 134 -4.45 0.65 -10.31
CA ASN A 134 -5.87 0.85 -10.01
C ASN A 134 -6.18 1.08 -8.51
N ASN A 135 -5.18 1.38 -7.68
CA ASN A 135 -5.43 1.60 -6.26
C ASN A 135 -5.93 3.03 -6.06
N ILE A 136 -6.89 3.21 -5.18
CA ILE A 136 -7.22 4.53 -4.64
C ILE A 136 -6.34 4.73 -3.42
N VAL A 137 -5.44 5.70 -3.50
CA VAL A 137 -4.46 6.01 -2.44
C VAL A 137 -4.79 7.38 -1.89
N TYR A 138 -5.57 7.39 -0.81
CA TYR A 138 -5.99 8.61 -0.13
C TYR A 138 -5.16 8.80 1.14
N ALA A 139 -4.08 9.58 1.00
CA ALA A 139 -3.12 9.79 2.08
C ALA A 139 -3.62 10.76 3.16
N ARG A 140 -3.07 10.63 4.37
CA ARG A 140 -3.39 11.52 5.48
C ARG A 140 -2.68 12.88 5.38
N PRO A 141 -3.39 14.01 5.61
CA PRO A 141 -2.85 15.37 5.46
C PRO A 141 -1.59 15.72 6.28
N GLU A 142 -1.25 14.95 7.31
CA GLU A 142 -0.08 15.24 8.15
C GLU A 142 1.20 14.53 7.67
N ARG A 143 1.08 13.46 6.87
CA ARG A 143 2.20 12.65 6.35
C ARG A 143 1.79 11.98 5.03
N ASP A 144 1.58 12.84 4.04
CA ASP A 144 0.99 12.62 2.71
C ASP A 144 1.82 11.83 1.70
N VAL A 145 2.56 10.80 2.15
CA VAL A 145 3.37 10.00 1.24
C VAL A 145 2.50 8.94 0.58
N PHE A 146 2.24 9.06 -0.72
CA PHE A 146 1.48 8.08 -1.48
C PHE A 146 2.26 6.78 -1.69
N ILE A 147 3.45 6.91 -2.29
CA ILE A 147 4.36 5.79 -2.56
C ILE A 147 5.73 6.12 -1.99
N ARG A 148 6.32 5.15 -1.29
CA ARG A 148 7.72 5.21 -0.83
C ARG A 148 8.49 4.01 -1.34
N LYS A 149 9.48 4.24 -2.21
CA LYS A 149 10.55 3.30 -2.53
C LYS A 149 11.81 3.68 -1.77
N TYR A 150 12.33 2.75 -0.97
CA TYR A 150 13.44 3.04 -0.05
C TYR A 150 14.83 2.98 -0.69
N THR A 151 15.06 2.06 -1.62
CA THR A 151 16.40 1.79 -2.14
C THR A 151 16.36 1.62 -3.64
N GLN A 152 17.49 1.79 -4.32
CA GLN A 152 17.64 1.53 -5.76
C GLN A 152 17.59 0.04 -6.12
N THR A 153 17.47 -0.87 -5.14
CA THR A 153 17.37 -2.30 -5.40
C THR A 153 16.00 -2.67 -6.00
N GLY A 154 15.95 -3.86 -6.60
CA GLY A 154 14.80 -4.29 -7.40
C GLY A 154 14.74 -3.60 -8.77
N SER A 155 13.86 -4.06 -9.63
CA SER A 155 13.75 -3.57 -11.02
C SER A 155 12.36 -3.85 -11.60
N ASP A 156 12.05 -3.22 -12.72
CA ASP A 156 10.93 -3.62 -13.58
C ASP A 156 9.55 -3.62 -12.89
N ASN A 157 9.41 -2.86 -11.79
CA ASN A 157 8.12 -2.65 -11.15
C ASN A 157 7.29 -1.69 -12.01
N VAL A 158 6.01 -2.01 -12.18
CA VAL A 158 5.06 -1.16 -12.87
C VAL A 158 4.11 -0.53 -11.87
N ILE A 159 4.12 0.79 -11.82
CA ILE A 159 3.20 1.59 -11.00
C ILE A 159 2.42 2.46 -11.99
N ASP A 160 1.10 2.27 -12.10
CA ASP A 160 0.29 3.03 -13.06
C ASP A 160 -1.21 2.97 -12.74
N TYR A 161 -2.03 3.82 -13.37
CA TYR A 161 -3.50 3.84 -13.22
C TYR A 161 -4.01 3.95 -11.76
N ASN A 162 -3.20 4.43 -10.83
CA ASN A 162 -3.61 4.70 -9.46
C ASN A 162 -4.30 6.07 -9.35
N HIS A 163 -5.12 6.24 -8.32
CA HIS A 163 -5.81 7.49 -8.01
C HIS A 163 -5.27 8.06 -6.70
N TYR A 164 -4.41 9.07 -6.79
CA TYR A 164 -3.74 9.71 -5.66
C TYR A 164 -4.51 10.94 -5.18
N TYR A 165 -4.84 10.98 -3.89
CA TYR A 165 -5.50 12.16 -3.33
C TYR A 165 -5.08 12.44 -1.89
N THR A 166 -4.89 13.71 -1.59
CA THR A 166 -4.81 14.20 -0.22
C THR A 166 -5.36 15.61 -0.13
N ALA A 167 -5.87 15.99 1.04
CA ALA A 167 -6.14 17.39 1.40
C ALA A 167 -4.91 18.14 1.94
N GLY A 168 -3.78 17.45 2.13
CA GLY A 168 -2.50 17.98 2.57
C GLY A 168 -1.53 18.29 1.42
N THR A 169 -0.23 18.10 1.65
CA THR A 169 0.82 18.36 0.65
C THR A 169 1.28 17.06 0.01
N PRO A 170 0.97 16.80 -1.27
CA PRO A 170 1.26 15.51 -1.89
C PRO A 170 2.76 15.20 -1.86
N LYS A 171 3.11 13.93 -1.60
CA LYS A 171 4.49 13.48 -1.65
C LYS A 171 4.60 12.06 -2.21
N TRP A 172 5.64 11.86 -3.00
CA TRP A 172 6.17 10.55 -3.36
C TRP A 172 7.64 10.50 -2.96
N ILE A 173 8.16 9.31 -2.70
CA ILE A 173 9.57 9.12 -2.38
C ILE A 173 10.08 7.98 -3.25
N TRP A 174 11.02 8.27 -4.13
CA TRP A 174 11.63 7.29 -5.04
C TRP A 174 13.11 7.15 -4.75
N ASP A 175 13.56 5.93 -4.43
CA ASP A 175 14.94 5.64 -4.05
C ASP A 175 15.45 6.58 -2.94
N ASP A 176 14.60 6.79 -1.93
CA ASP A 176 14.79 7.72 -0.79
C ASP A 176 14.86 9.21 -1.14
N VAL A 177 14.56 9.59 -2.39
CA VAL A 177 14.47 10.99 -2.83
C VAL A 177 13.00 11.45 -2.83
N PRO A 178 12.64 12.53 -2.12
CA PRO A 178 11.26 13.03 -2.09
C PRO A 178 10.92 13.88 -3.32
N TYR A 179 9.66 13.79 -3.76
CA TYR A 179 9.05 14.57 -4.83
C TYR A 179 7.68 15.06 -4.37
N ASP A 180 7.46 16.37 -4.43
CA ASP A 180 6.19 17.05 -4.13
C ASP A 180 5.45 17.49 -5.41
N ASP A 181 6.07 17.29 -6.57
CA ASP A 181 5.50 17.50 -7.89
C ASP A 181 5.30 16.16 -8.62
N TYR A 182 4.11 16.00 -9.21
CA TYR A 182 3.72 14.75 -9.85
C TYR A 182 4.49 14.45 -11.14
N GLU A 183 4.81 15.49 -11.94
CA GLU A 183 5.59 15.29 -13.16
C GLU A 183 7.06 14.97 -12.85
N ALA A 184 7.61 15.55 -11.78
CA ALA A 184 8.93 15.19 -11.26
C ALA A 184 8.96 13.74 -10.77
N TRP A 185 7.93 13.28 -10.04
CA TRP A 185 7.77 11.88 -9.65
C TRP A 185 7.72 10.95 -10.87
N LYS A 186 6.91 11.25 -11.89
CA LYS A 186 6.82 10.45 -13.12
C LYS A 186 8.16 10.39 -13.86
N ALA A 187 8.84 11.53 -13.97
CA ALA A 187 10.14 11.59 -14.62
C ALA A 187 11.21 10.76 -13.86
N ALA A 188 11.19 10.80 -12.52
CA ALA A 188 12.15 10.07 -11.69
C ALA A 188 11.88 8.56 -11.64
N SER A 189 10.61 8.18 -11.51
CA SER A 189 10.21 6.76 -11.42
C SER A 189 10.14 6.07 -12.78
N GLY A 190 9.95 6.83 -13.87
CA GLY A 190 9.62 6.28 -15.19
C GLY A 190 8.24 5.60 -15.24
N CYS A 191 7.42 5.78 -14.22
CA CYS A 191 6.13 5.13 -14.00
C CYS A 191 4.97 6.14 -14.05
N ASP A 192 3.75 5.69 -13.76
CA ASP A 192 2.54 6.49 -13.54
C ASP A 192 2.15 7.39 -14.73
N ALA A 193 2.22 6.84 -15.95
CA ALA A 193 1.83 7.56 -17.16
C ALA A 193 0.32 7.89 -17.22
N HIS A 194 -0.52 7.08 -16.57
CA HIS A 194 -1.99 7.13 -16.66
C HIS A 194 -2.68 7.31 -15.29
N SER A 195 -1.93 7.41 -14.20
CA SER A 195 -2.47 7.68 -12.87
C SER A 195 -3.10 9.08 -12.79
N VAL A 196 -4.13 9.22 -11.95
CA VAL A 196 -4.82 10.48 -11.66
C VAL A 196 -4.34 10.98 -10.30
N TYR A 197 -4.03 12.28 -10.18
CA TYR A 197 -3.67 12.90 -8.92
C TYR A 197 -4.48 14.16 -8.63
N GLY A 198 -4.68 14.49 -7.35
CA GLY A 198 -5.23 15.77 -6.91
C GLY A 198 -6.74 15.94 -7.12
N VAL A 199 -7.42 14.89 -7.59
CA VAL A 199 -8.88 14.87 -7.74
C VAL A 199 -9.47 14.05 -6.61
N ASP A 200 -10.40 14.61 -5.83
CA ASP A 200 -11.04 13.88 -4.72
C ASP A 200 -11.78 12.65 -5.24
N PRO A 201 -11.49 11.42 -4.78
CA PRO A 201 -12.20 10.22 -5.20
C PRO A 201 -13.66 10.16 -4.71
N LEU A 202 -14.12 11.11 -3.88
CA LEU A 202 -15.47 11.17 -3.33
C LEU A 202 -15.86 9.85 -2.65
N LEU A 203 -15.09 9.45 -1.64
CA LEU A 203 -15.46 8.33 -0.77
C LEU A 203 -16.72 8.68 0.03
N VAL A 204 -17.58 7.70 0.32
CA VAL A 204 -18.83 7.90 1.07
C VAL A 204 -18.55 8.52 2.45
N LYS A 205 -17.52 8.02 3.15
CA LYS A 205 -17.10 8.59 4.43
C LYS A 205 -15.60 8.40 4.70
N ALA A 206 -14.82 9.34 4.18
CA ALA A 206 -13.42 9.55 4.56
C ALA A 206 -13.31 10.26 5.93
N SER A 207 -13.67 9.55 7.01
CA SER A 207 -13.51 10.04 8.40
C SER A 207 -12.98 8.92 9.29
N PRO A 208 -11.92 9.14 10.08
CA PRO A 208 -11.31 8.09 10.90
C PRO A 208 -12.27 7.41 11.88
N GLU A 209 -13.31 8.11 12.34
CA GLU A 209 -14.26 7.66 13.36
C GLU A 209 -15.37 6.75 12.81
N ALA A 210 -15.63 6.79 11.50
CA ALA A 210 -16.66 6.01 10.85
C ALA A 210 -16.36 5.88 9.36
N VAL A 211 -15.29 5.17 9.05
CA VAL A 211 -14.76 4.98 7.70
C VAL A 211 -15.75 4.19 6.83
N ASP A 212 -16.05 4.74 5.65
CA ASP A 212 -16.71 4.08 4.54
C ASP A 212 -15.98 4.46 3.25
N LEU A 213 -15.23 3.51 2.69
CA LEU A 213 -14.34 3.73 1.54
C LEU A 213 -15.00 3.42 0.20
N HIS A 214 -16.32 3.15 0.17
CA HIS A 214 -17.03 3.03 -1.09
C HIS A 214 -17.06 4.36 -1.84
N LEU A 215 -17.20 4.28 -3.16
CA LEU A 215 -17.31 5.45 -4.02
C LEU A 215 -18.74 5.99 -4.06
N GLN A 216 -18.90 7.31 -3.93
CA GLN A 216 -20.16 7.98 -4.23
C GLN A 216 -20.53 7.81 -5.72
N GLU A 217 -21.82 7.99 -6.04
CA GLU A 217 -22.40 7.76 -7.39
C GLU A 217 -21.66 8.51 -8.51
N HIS A 218 -21.17 9.72 -8.22
CA HIS A 218 -20.47 10.59 -9.19
C HIS A 218 -18.96 10.72 -8.90
N SER A 219 -18.39 9.75 -8.19
CA SER A 219 -16.96 9.70 -7.96
C SER A 219 -16.16 9.76 -9.28
N PRO A 220 -15.12 10.60 -9.37
CA PRO A 220 -14.24 10.64 -10.53
C PRO A 220 -13.31 9.43 -10.63
N ALA A 221 -13.26 8.57 -9.59
CA ALA A 221 -12.53 7.30 -9.62
C ALA A 221 -13.33 6.16 -10.28
N ARG A 222 -14.60 6.39 -10.63
CA ARG A 222 -15.42 5.42 -11.38
C ARG A 222 -14.94 5.35 -12.84
N ASN A 223 -14.84 4.13 -13.37
CA ASN A 223 -14.48 3.85 -14.77
C ASN A 223 -13.10 4.38 -15.22
N THR A 224 -12.16 4.57 -14.30
CA THR A 224 -10.78 5.01 -14.61
C THR A 224 -9.75 3.89 -14.58
N GLY A 225 -10.11 2.72 -14.03
CA GLY A 225 -9.20 1.59 -13.88
C GLY A 225 -8.83 0.91 -15.21
N HIS A 226 -7.64 0.34 -15.26
CA HIS A 226 -7.16 -0.50 -16.35
C HIS A 226 -7.53 -1.97 -16.11
N PHE A 227 -8.13 -2.63 -17.10
CA PHE A 227 -8.40 -4.07 -17.02
C PHE A 227 -7.16 -4.86 -17.45
N LEU A 228 -6.49 -5.54 -16.49
CA LEU A 228 -5.32 -6.36 -16.77
C LEU A 228 -5.75 -7.73 -17.30
N SER A 229 -6.54 -8.45 -16.50
CA SER A 229 -7.20 -9.70 -16.86
C SER A 229 -8.15 -10.14 -15.74
N ALA A 230 -9.09 -11.04 -16.04
CA ALA A 230 -9.94 -11.64 -15.02
C ALA A 230 -9.14 -12.33 -13.90
N TYR A 231 -7.96 -12.88 -14.22
CA TYR A 231 -7.09 -13.51 -13.21
C TYR A 231 -6.58 -12.49 -12.18
N PHE A 232 -6.12 -11.32 -12.63
CA PHE A 232 -5.55 -10.29 -11.75
C PHE A 232 -6.64 -9.46 -11.07
N ASN A 233 -7.61 -8.94 -11.84
CA ASN A 233 -8.66 -8.06 -11.32
C ASN A 233 -9.66 -8.82 -10.42
N GLY A 234 -9.87 -10.12 -10.66
CA GLY A 234 -10.90 -10.90 -10.00
C GLY A 234 -12.26 -10.76 -10.69
N GLU A 235 -13.25 -11.46 -10.14
CA GLU A 235 -14.61 -11.48 -10.67
C GLU A 235 -15.57 -10.56 -9.89
N THR A 236 -15.15 -10.05 -8.72
CA THR A 236 -15.99 -9.24 -7.84
C THR A 236 -15.17 -8.20 -7.08
N ASP A 237 -15.80 -7.09 -6.71
CA ASP A 237 -15.26 -6.02 -5.87
C ASP A 237 -15.22 -6.38 -4.37
N ILE A 238 -14.99 -5.41 -3.49
CA ILE A 238 -14.92 -5.55 -2.03
C ILE A 238 -16.19 -6.14 -1.40
N ASP A 239 -17.37 -5.85 -1.95
CA ASP A 239 -18.68 -6.27 -1.46
C ASP A 239 -19.13 -7.61 -2.06
N GLY A 240 -18.38 -8.11 -3.04
CA GLY A 240 -18.72 -9.32 -3.79
C GLY A 240 -19.60 -9.04 -5.00
N ASP A 241 -19.72 -7.78 -5.42
CA ASP A 241 -20.46 -7.37 -6.60
C ASP A 241 -19.57 -7.48 -7.87
N PRO A 242 -20.11 -7.86 -9.05
CA PRO A 242 -19.33 -8.04 -10.28
C PRO A 242 -18.76 -6.76 -10.91
#